data_AF-A0A949U842-F1
#
_entry.id   AF-A0A949U842-F1
#
_cell.length_a   1.000
_cell.length_b   1.000
_cell.length_c   1.000
_cell.angle_alpha   90.00
_cell.angle_beta   90.00
_cell.angle_gamma   90.00
#
_symmetry.space_group_name_H-M   'P 1'
#
loop_
_entity.id
_entity.type
_entity.pdbx_description
1 polymer ?
#
loop_
_entity_poly.entity_id
_entity_poly.type
_entity_poly.pdbx_seq_one_letter_code
_entity_poly.pdbx_strand_id
1 'polypeptide(L)'
;MKTKILLTVGLALALAAPLVVKSNFAYDVLIRILLFAFIGTAWNLLGGYAKQFSLGHAAFFGLGAYTSSLLEVNYGISPWLGMLAGGVVATIASLPIG
;
A
#
# COMPACT_ATOMS: atom_id res chain seq x y z
N MET A 1 13.67 -0.75 -24.09
CA MET A 1 13.23 -2.16 -24.06
C MET A 1 13.71 -2.92 -22.82
N LYS A 2 15.00 -2.87 -22.46
CA LYS A 2 15.55 -3.61 -21.30
C LYS A 2 14.85 -3.32 -19.96
N THR A 3 14.51 -2.06 -19.69
CA THR A 3 13.81 -1.65 -18.45
C THR A 3 12.40 -2.24 -18.33
N LYS A 4 11.65 -2.28 -19.44
CA LYS A 4 10.30 -2.87 -19.43
C LYS A 4 10.37 -4.35 -19.10
N ILE A 5 11.31 -5.08 -19.71
CA ILE A 5 11.55 -6.51 -19.45
C ILE A 5 11.90 -6.74 -17.97
N LEU A 6 12.81 -5.94 -17.40
CA LEU A 6 13.18 -6.05 -15.98
C LEU A 6 11.97 -5.84 -15.05
N LEU A 7 11.11 -4.86 -15.35
CA LEU A 7 9.89 -4.62 -14.58
C LEU A 7 8.90 -5.78 -14.69
N THR A 8 8.71 -6.34 -15.89
CA THR A 8 7.79 -7.46 -16.09
C THR A 8 8.28 -8.71 -15.36
N VAL A 9 9.59 -8.99 -15.42
CA VAL A 9 10.20 -10.11 -14.70
C VAL A 9 10.09 -9.91 -13.18
N GLY A 10 10.37 -8.71 -12.68
CA GLY A 10 10.23 -8.39 -11.25
C GLY A 10 8.79 -8.58 -10.75
N LEU A 11 7.80 -8.13 -11.52
CA LEU A 11 6.38 -8.32 -11.19
C LEU A 11 5.99 -9.80 -11.18
N ALA A 12 6.43 -10.56 -12.18
CA ALA A 12 6.16 -11.99 -12.26
C ALA A 12 6.75 -12.75 -11.05
N LEU A 13 7.97 -12.39 -10.63
CA LEU A 13 8.61 -12.98 -9.44
C LEU A 13 7.84 -12.62 -8.15
N ALA A 14 7.39 -11.38 -7.99
CA ALA A 14 6.62 -10.95 -6.82
C ALA A 14 5.29 -11.71 -6.71
N LEU A 15 4.60 -11.94 -7.83
CA LEU A 15 3.35 -12.70 -7.88
C LEU A 15 3.56 -14.20 -7.67
N ALA A 16 4.72 -14.73 -8.07
CA ALA A 16 5.07 -16.14 -7.88
C ALA A 16 5.65 -16.45 -6.48
N ALA A 17 6.12 -15.45 -5.75
CA ALA A 17 6.72 -15.61 -4.42
C ALA A 17 5.85 -16.40 -3.43
N PRO A 18 4.51 -16.19 -3.34
CA PRO A 18 3.64 -16.96 -2.44
C PRO A 18 3.52 -18.44 -2.79
N LEU A 19 3.84 -18.83 -4.02
CA LEU A 19 3.73 -20.23 -4.46
C LEU A 19 4.91 -21.08 -3.97
N VAL A 20 6.06 -20.44 -3.74
CA VAL A 20 7.31 -21.10 -3.35
C VAL A 20 7.56 -20.97 -1.85
N VAL A 21 7.21 -19.82 -1.27
CA VAL A 21 7.43 -19.50 0.14
C VAL A 21 6.20 -19.91 0.94
N LYS A 22 6.35 -20.84 1.90
CA LYS A 22 5.22 -21.32 2.74
C LYS A 22 5.30 -20.93 4.22
N SER A 23 6.35 -20.19 4.62
CA SER A 23 6.55 -19.78 6.02
C SER A 23 5.82 -18.47 6.32
N ASN A 24 5.04 -18.44 7.41
CA ASN A 24 4.36 -17.24 7.91
C ASN A 24 5.33 -16.08 8.15
N PHE A 25 6.50 -16.36 8.74
CA PHE A 25 7.53 -15.34 8.94
C PHE A 25 8.00 -14.72 7.62
N ALA A 26 8.19 -15.56 6.60
CA ALA A 26 8.63 -15.08 5.29
C ALA A 26 7.52 -14.27 4.58
N TYR A 27 6.24 -14.63 4.77
CA TYR A 27 5.12 -13.83 4.31
C TYR A 27 5.09 -12.45 4.97
N ASP A 28 5.23 -12.37 6.29
CA ASP A 28 5.26 -11.09 7.02
C ASP A 28 6.39 -10.18 6.52
N VAL A 29 7.58 -10.75 6.30
CA VAL A 29 8.73 -10.01 5.77
C VAL A 29 8.44 -9.51 4.36
N LEU A 30 7.94 -10.37 3.46
CA LEU A 30 7.63 -10.00 2.07
C LEU A 30 6.56 -8.90 1.99
N ILE A 31 5.48 -9.03 2.77
CA ILE A 31 4.42 -8.02 2.83
C ILE A 31 4.98 -6.69 3.31
N ARG A 32 5.81 -6.68 4.36
CA ARG A 32 6.44 -5.46 4.87
C ARG A 32 7.39 -4.83 3.86
N ILE A 33 8.16 -5.62 3.12
CA ILE A 33 9.03 -5.11 2.04
C ILE A 33 8.19 -4.37 0.99
N LEU A 34 7.12 -4.98 0.50
CA LEU A 34 6.23 -4.37 -0.50
C LEU A 34 5.53 -3.12 0.07
N LEU A 35 5.14 -3.16 1.34
CA LEU A 35 4.51 -2.04 2.02
C LEU A 35 5.45 -0.83 2.12
N PHE A 36 6.69 -1.02 2.58
CA PHE A 36 7.66 0.06 2.67
C PHE A 36 8.10 0.57 1.31
N ALA A 37 8.21 -0.31 0.30
CA ALA A 37 8.46 0.11 -1.07
C ALA A 37 7.33 1.01 -1.59
N PHE A 38 6.07 0.63 -1.37
CA PHE A 38 4.90 1.42 -1.73
C PHE A 38 4.93 2.81 -1.04
N ILE A 39 5.05 2.86 0.29
CA ILE A 39 5.07 4.13 1.04
C ILE A 39 6.26 5.00 0.60
N GLY A 40 7.44 4.41 0.40
CA GLY A 40 8.62 5.11 -0.09
C GLY A 40 8.41 5.73 -1.47
N THR A 41 7.77 5.02 -2.39
CA THR A 41 7.43 5.57 -3.72
C THR A 41 6.38 6.67 -3.64
N ALA A 42 5.36 6.53 -2.78
CA ALA A 42 4.34 7.56 -2.56
C ALA A 42 4.96 8.85 -1.99
N TRP A 43 5.89 8.71 -1.04
CA TRP A 43 6.64 9.84 -0.49
C TRP A 43 7.55 10.49 -1.54
N ASN A 44 8.23 9.69 -2.37
CA ASN A 44 9.07 10.22 -3.45
C ASN A 44 8.24 10.97 -4.52
N LEU A 45 7.01 10.53 -4.78
CA LEU A 45 6.11 11.20 -5.71
C LEU A 45 5.73 12.60 -5.20
N LEU A 46 5.36 12.72 -3.94
CA LEU A 46 5.00 14.01 -3.32
C LEU A 46 6.23 14.88 -3.04
N GLY A 47 7.17 14.38 -2.24
CA GLY A 47 8.34 15.15 -1.79
C GLY A 47 9.41 15.32 -2.85
N GLY A 48 9.63 14.31 -3.69
CA GLY A 48 10.66 14.34 -4.74
C GLY A 48 10.18 15.06 -5.99
N TYR A 49 9.10 14.58 -6.60
CA TYR A 49 8.62 15.11 -7.89
C TYR A 49 7.73 16.36 -7.74
N ALA A 50 6.72 16.31 -6.87
CA ALA A 50 5.82 17.45 -6.66
C ALA A 50 6.42 18.55 -5.77
N LYS A 51 7.54 18.26 -5.09
CA LYS A 51 8.22 19.15 -4.12
C LYS A 51 7.30 19.62 -2.99
N GLN A 52 6.34 18.79 -2.61
CA GLN A 52 5.40 19.05 -1.52
C GLN A 52 5.78 18.25 -0.28
N PHE A 53 5.74 18.90 0.89
CA PHE A 53 5.96 18.22 2.16
C PHE A 53 4.63 17.68 2.71
N SER A 54 4.51 16.35 2.81
CA SER A 54 3.27 15.70 3.26
C SER A 54 3.27 15.54 4.78
N LEU A 55 2.61 16.45 5.51
CA LEU A 55 2.50 16.39 6.98
C LEU A 55 1.60 15.24 7.48
N GLY A 56 0.63 14.79 6.66
CA GLY A 56 -0.37 13.78 7.05
C GLY A 56 -0.13 12.35 6.56
N HIS A 57 1.00 12.05 5.90
CA HIS A 57 1.15 10.80 5.12
C HIS A 57 0.93 9.52 5.96
N ALA A 58 1.52 9.48 7.16
CA ALA A 58 1.35 8.37 8.09
C ALA A 58 -0.09 8.29 8.64
N ALA A 59 -0.73 9.43 8.86
CA ALA A 59 -2.11 9.50 9.33
C ALA A 59 -3.09 8.97 8.27
N PHE A 60 -2.95 9.38 7.01
CA PHE A 60 -3.80 8.91 5.91
C PHE A 60 -3.60 7.42 5.63
N PHE A 61 -2.36 6.94 5.66
CA PHE A 61 -2.06 5.52 5.56
C PHE A 61 -2.73 4.72 6.69
N GLY A 62 -2.57 5.17 7.94
CA GLY A 62 -3.19 4.53 9.10
C GLY A 62 -4.71 4.53 9.05
N LEU A 63 -5.32 5.65 8.63
CA LEU A 63 -6.77 5.79 8.49
C LEU A 63 -7.34 4.84 7.44
N GLY A 64 -6.67 4.70 6.28
CA GLY A 64 -7.07 3.76 5.25
C GLY A 64 -6.95 2.31 5.70
N ALA A 65 -5.84 1.94 6.34
CA ALA A 65 -5.63 0.61 6.89
C ALA A 65 -6.66 0.26 7.97
N TYR A 66 -6.89 1.18 8.91
CA TYR A 66 -7.88 1.01 9.97
C TYR A 66 -9.28 0.84 9.41
N THR A 67 -9.66 1.66 8.42
CA THR A 67 -10.97 1.55 7.74
C THR A 67 -11.13 0.16 7.12
N SER A 68 -10.14 -0.33 6.37
CA SER A 68 -10.19 -1.66 5.76
C SER A 68 -10.34 -2.78 6.79
N SER A 69 -9.58 -2.73 7.88
CA SER A 69 -9.68 -3.73 8.96
C SER A 69 -11.00 -3.64 9.73
N LEU A 70 -11.52 -2.43 9.95
CA LEU A 70 -12.80 -2.22 10.62
C LEU A 70 -13.96 -2.82 9.82
N LEU A 71 -13.94 -2.63 8.49
CA LEU A 71 -14.92 -3.21 7.57
C LEU A 71 -14.88 -4.75 7.55
N GLU A 72 -13.69 -5.33 7.62
CA GLU A 72 -13.53 -6.78 7.70
C GLU A 72 -14.06 -7.33 9.04
N VAL A 73 -13.60 -6.77 10.16
CA VAL A 73 -13.90 -7.30 11.50
C VAL A 73 -15.37 -7.15 11.88
N ASN A 74 -16.00 -6.01 11.55
CA ASN A 74 -17.38 -5.73 12.00
C ASN A 74 -18.45 -6.08 10.96
N TYR A 75 -18.11 -5.99 9.68
CA TYR A 75 -19.07 -6.15 8.59
C TYR A 75 -18.77 -7.33 7.68
N GLY A 76 -17.66 -8.06 7.90
CA GLY A 76 -17.25 -9.20 7.07
C GLY A 76 -16.91 -8.80 5.62
N ILE A 77 -16.69 -7.51 5.36
CA ILE A 77 -16.40 -7.02 4.02
C ILE A 77 -14.96 -7.39 3.66
N SER A 78 -14.76 -7.92 2.46
CA SER A 78 -13.43 -8.34 2.02
C SER A 78 -12.42 -7.18 2.09
N PRO A 79 -11.17 -7.43 2.50
CA PRO A 79 -10.12 -6.40 2.59
C PRO A 79 -9.91 -5.65 1.27
N TRP A 80 -10.16 -6.28 0.12
CA TRP A 80 -10.03 -5.64 -1.20
C TRP A 80 -11.02 -4.47 -1.39
N LEU A 81 -12.28 -4.66 -1.00
CA LEU A 81 -13.29 -3.60 -1.00
C LEU A 81 -13.05 -2.61 0.15
N GLY A 82 -12.60 -3.12 1.31
CA GLY A 82 -12.18 -2.32 2.45
C GLY A 82 -11.05 -1.33 2.10
N MET A 83 -10.09 -1.72 1.27
CA MET A 83 -9.01 -0.87 0.78
C MET A 83 -9.53 0.30 -0.07
N LEU A 84 -10.50 0.06 -0.95
CA LEU A 84 -11.12 1.11 -1.76
C LEU A 84 -11.88 2.11 -0.86
N ALA A 85 -12.67 1.59 0.08
CA ALA A 85 -13.36 2.41 1.07
C ALA A 85 -12.36 3.22 1.92
N GLY A 86 -11.28 2.60 2.38
CA GLY A 86 -10.21 3.26 3.11
C GLY A 86 -9.54 4.38 2.31
N GLY A 87 -9.34 4.19 1.00
CA GLY A 87 -8.83 5.23 0.11
C GLY A 87 -9.77 6.43 0.00
N VAL A 88 -11.09 6.18 -0.10
CA VAL A 88 -12.10 7.25 -0.10
C VAL A 88 -12.10 8.01 1.22
N VAL A 89 -12.10 7.30 2.35
CA VAL A 89 -12.07 7.91 3.69
C VAL A 89 -10.79 8.73 3.89
N ALA A 90 -9.63 8.22 3.47
CA ALA A 90 -8.36 8.94 3.52
C ALA A 90 -8.37 10.22 2.66
N THR A 91 -8.96 10.16 1.46
CA THR A 91 -9.10 11.31 0.56
C THR A 91 -10.00 12.38 1.16
N ILE A 92 -11.13 11.99 1.77
CA ILE A 92 -12.03 12.94 2.42
C ILE A 92 -11.33 13.59 3.62
N ALA A 93 -10.59 12.80 4.40
CA ALA A 93 -9.85 13.29 5.55
C ALA A 93 -8.69 14.22 5.17
N SER A 94 -8.12 14.10 3.97
CA SER A 94 -7.03 14.97 3.53
C SER A 94 -7.50 16.37 3.11
N LEU A 95 -8.74 16.53 2.63
CA LEU A 95 -9.29 17.83 2.20
C LEU A 95 -9.12 18.97 3.23
N PRO A 96 -9.45 18.79 4.53
CA PRO A 96 -9.23 19.84 5.52
C PRO A 96 -7.78 19.98 5.99
N ILE A 97 -6.94 18.95 5.81
CA ILE A 97 -5.57 18.92 6.35
C ILE A 97 -4.55 19.49 5.34
N GLY A 98 -4.81 19.33 4.03
CA GLY A 98 -3.87 19.64 2.96
C GLY A 98 -3.09 18.42 2.52
#